data_AF-V6AST6-F1
#
_entry.id   AF-V6AST6-F1
#
_cell.length_a   1.000
_cell.length_b   1.000
_cell.length_c   1.000
_cell.angle_alpha   90.00
_cell.angle_beta   90.00
_cell.angle_gamma   90.00
#
_symmetry.space_group_name_H-M   'P 1'
#
loop_
_entity.id
_entity.type
_entity.pdbx_description
1 polymer ?
#
loop_
_entity_poly.entity_id
_entity_poly.type
_entity_poly.pdbx_seq_one_letter_code
_entity_poly.pdbx_strand_id
1 'polypeptide(L)'
;MKSAPDLKKTGKTSKDNKKIARTRRQRGYHWEDTLVKRFNGLEDWKAFRLGSPSVALPDILAVSTSNSTIFTIEAKSGTTNSLVVPYDQVQRCMRWVNTFELYRIRKVIFAFKFLSKKRIGLGQYEKRELREYYKVWDASYEPVDFACNYDGTTYLIGDGKRQRIELKDYTMPFNAKHAKMGRLAEIQCQQA
;
A
#
# COMPACT_ATOMS: atom_id res chain seq x y z
N MET A 1 0.30 -27.10 -49.48
CA MET A 1 0.85 -26.15 -48.49
C MET A 1 -0.22 -25.12 -48.16
N LYS A 2 -0.83 -25.17 -46.97
CA LYS A 2 -1.77 -24.14 -46.51
C LYS A 2 -1.00 -23.19 -45.60
N SER A 3 -0.87 -21.93 -46.02
CA SER A 3 -0.24 -20.86 -45.25
C SER A 3 -1.01 -20.62 -43.96
N ALA A 4 -0.30 -20.61 -42.83
CA ALA A 4 -0.86 -20.29 -41.52
C ALA A 4 -1.39 -18.84 -41.48
N PRO A 5 -2.51 -18.56 -40.78
CA PRO A 5 -3.00 -17.20 -40.64
C PRO A 5 -2.09 -16.38 -39.72
N ASP A 6 -1.76 -15.19 -40.21
CA ASP A 6 -0.89 -14.18 -39.63
C ASP A 6 -1.43 -13.69 -38.26
N LEU A 7 -0.70 -13.99 -37.18
CA LEU A 7 -0.99 -13.54 -35.82
C LEU A 7 -0.69 -12.03 -35.72
N LYS A 8 -1.70 -11.20 -36.00
CA LYS A 8 -1.64 -9.74 -35.78
C LYS A 8 -1.29 -9.41 -34.32
N LYS A 9 -0.01 -9.14 -34.05
CA LYS A 9 0.47 -8.45 -32.84
C LYS A 9 -0.03 -7.00 -32.89
N THR A 10 -1.16 -6.72 -32.24
CA THR A 10 -1.68 -5.36 -32.08
C THR A 10 -0.84 -4.61 -31.03
N GLY A 11 0.24 -3.97 -31.46
CA GLY A 11 1.05 -3.10 -30.62
C GLY A 11 0.26 -1.87 -30.18
N LYS A 12 0.06 -1.68 -28.87
CA LYS A 12 -0.58 -0.45 -28.34
C LYS A 12 0.36 0.76 -28.44
N THR A 13 -0.23 1.90 -28.77
CA THR A 13 0.46 3.18 -28.95
C THR A 13 0.73 3.90 -27.61
N SER A 14 1.71 4.82 -27.59
CA SER A 14 2.11 5.63 -26.43
C SER A 14 0.96 6.34 -25.68
N LYS A 15 -0.14 6.69 -26.38
CA LYS A 15 -1.31 7.35 -25.79
C LYS A 15 -2.06 6.45 -24.79
N ASP A 16 -2.13 5.15 -25.03
CA ASP A 16 -2.80 4.20 -24.14
C ASP A 16 -2.04 4.04 -22.82
N ASN A 17 -0.71 4.04 -22.87
CA ASN A 17 0.15 3.98 -21.70
C ASN A 17 -0.04 5.21 -20.79
N LYS A 18 -0.16 6.40 -21.40
CA LYS A 18 -0.46 7.65 -20.65
C LYS A 18 -1.82 7.56 -19.94
N LYS A 19 -2.86 7.07 -20.62
CA LYS A 19 -4.20 6.89 -20.04
C LYS A 19 -4.17 5.91 -18.86
N ILE A 20 -3.50 4.77 -19.02
CA ILE A 20 -3.34 3.75 -17.96
C ILE A 20 -2.61 4.35 -16.75
N ALA A 21 -1.50 5.05 -16.97
CA ALA A 21 -0.73 5.70 -15.91
C ALA A 21 -1.56 6.74 -15.15
N ARG A 22 -2.35 7.56 -15.87
CA ARG A 22 -3.26 8.55 -15.27
C ARG A 22 -4.32 7.87 -14.40
N THR A 23 -4.97 6.82 -14.89
CA THR A 23 -5.96 6.08 -14.10
C THR A 23 -5.33 5.45 -12.86
N ARG A 24 -4.10 4.93 -12.94
CA ARG A 24 -3.37 4.42 -11.77
C ARG A 24 -3.14 5.52 -10.72
N ARG A 25 -2.68 6.70 -11.14
CA ARG A 25 -2.47 7.85 -10.24
C ARG A 25 -3.77 8.31 -9.58
N GLN A 26 -4.84 8.45 -10.36
CA GLN A 26 -6.15 8.83 -9.81
C GLN A 26 -6.67 7.85 -8.76
N ARG A 27 -6.39 6.55 -8.90
CA ARG A 27 -6.71 5.56 -7.85
C ARG A 27 -5.89 5.75 -6.58
N GLY A 28 -4.61 6.12 -6.71
CA GLY A 28 -3.76 6.49 -5.57
C GLY A 28 -4.33 7.70 -4.84
N TYR A 29 -4.54 8.80 -5.56
CA TYR A 29 -5.05 10.04 -4.98
C TYR A 29 -6.41 9.87 -4.31
N HIS A 30 -7.32 9.13 -4.96
CA HIS A 30 -8.61 8.83 -4.36
C HIS A 30 -8.49 7.99 -3.08
N TRP A 31 -7.51 7.08 -3.02
CA TRP A 31 -7.26 6.30 -1.82
C TRP A 31 -6.70 7.17 -0.69
N GLU A 32 -5.73 8.02 -0.99
CA GLU A 32 -5.19 9.00 -0.05
C GLU A 32 -6.30 9.91 0.51
N ASP A 33 -7.12 10.50 -0.38
CA ASP A 33 -8.24 11.37 0.01
C ASP A 33 -9.28 10.65 0.88
N THR A 34 -9.51 9.36 0.61
CA THR A 34 -10.43 8.54 1.42
C THR A 34 -9.91 8.39 2.84
N LEU A 35 -8.61 8.08 3.00
CA LEU A 35 -7.99 7.93 4.32
C LEU A 35 -8.04 9.25 5.10
N VAL A 36 -7.68 10.36 4.46
CA VAL A 36 -7.75 11.69 5.07
C VAL A 36 -9.17 12.02 5.55
N LYS A 37 -10.19 11.78 4.70
CA LYS A 37 -11.59 12.00 5.08
C LYS A 37 -12.04 11.12 6.25
N ARG A 38 -11.58 9.87 6.31
CA ARG A 38 -11.92 8.96 7.42
C ARG A 38 -11.31 9.42 8.75
N PHE A 39 -10.06 9.89 8.74
CA PHE A 39 -9.46 10.51 9.93
C PHE A 39 -10.17 11.79 10.34
N ASN A 40 -10.38 12.71 9.40
CA ASN A 40 -11.02 14.00 9.69
C ASN A 40 -12.52 13.90 10.03
N GLY A 41 -13.12 12.71 9.88
CA GLY A 41 -14.45 12.41 10.39
C GLY A 41 -14.49 12.02 11.86
N LEU A 42 -13.33 11.86 12.51
CA LEU A 42 -13.20 11.63 13.94
C LEU A 42 -12.90 12.95 14.65
N GLU A 43 -13.45 13.14 15.84
CA GLU A 43 -13.33 14.39 16.62
C GLU A 43 -11.87 14.74 16.96
N ASP A 44 -11.09 13.75 17.38
CA ASP A 44 -9.72 13.93 17.91
C ASP A 44 -8.60 13.83 16.86
N TRP A 45 -8.94 13.78 15.56
CA TRP A 45 -7.96 13.52 14.50
C TRP A 45 -7.93 14.63 13.46
N LYS A 46 -6.72 14.98 13.02
CA LYS A 46 -6.47 15.84 11.87
C LYS A 46 -5.51 15.13 10.93
N ALA A 47 -5.89 15.00 9.67
CA ALA A 47 -5.10 14.37 8.63
C ALA A 47 -4.93 15.30 7.42
N PHE A 48 -3.74 15.23 6.85
CA PHE A 48 -3.31 16.08 5.74
C PHE A 48 -2.73 15.18 4.66
N ARG A 49 -3.21 15.35 3.42
CA ARG A 49 -2.52 14.80 2.25
C ARG A 49 -1.35 15.72 1.93
N LEU A 50 -0.14 15.19 1.88
CA LEU A 50 1.08 16.00 1.67
C LEU A 50 1.53 16.04 0.20
N GLY A 51 0.81 15.31 -0.67
CA GLY A 51 0.83 15.50 -2.12
C GLY A 51 1.90 14.70 -2.88
N SER A 52 1.46 13.97 -3.90
CA SER A 52 2.33 13.46 -4.97
C SER A 52 2.81 14.61 -5.89
N PRO A 53 4.07 14.64 -6.36
CA PRO A 53 5.11 13.60 -6.31
C PRO A 53 6.26 13.98 -5.36
N SER A 54 5.95 14.45 -4.14
CA SER A 54 7.01 14.87 -3.24
C SER A 54 7.93 13.69 -2.90
N VAL A 55 9.20 13.81 -3.29
CA VAL A 55 10.25 12.85 -2.93
C VAL A 55 10.65 12.97 -1.46
N ALA A 56 10.17 14.03 -0.78
CA ALA A 56 10.54 14.35 0.59
C ALA A 56 9.43 14.06 1.61
N LEU A 57 8.14 14.02 1.23
CA LEU A 57 7.01 13.88 2.15
C LEU A 57 6.31 12.50 2.07
N PRO A 58 5.82 11.94 3.19
CA PRO A 58 4.92 10.78 3.14
C PRO A 58 3.60 11.16 2.44
N ASP A 59 2.79 10.20 2.03
CA ASP A 59 1.52 10.52 1.35
C ASP A 59 0.56 11.29 2.27
N ILE A 60 0.45 10.84 3.53
CA ILE A 60 -0.44 11.42 4.54
C ILE A 60 0.28 11.57 5.87
N LEU A 61 0.01 12.68 6.56
CA LEU A 61 0.29 12.86 7.97
C LEU A 61 -1.04 12.92 8.74
N ALA A 62 -1.21 12.07 9.75
CA ALA A 62 -2.38 12.07 10.62
C ALA A 62 -1.95 12.26 12.07
N VAL A 63 -2.56 13.20 12.77
CA VAL A 63 -2.22 13.58 14.15
C VAL A 63 -3.46 13.54 15.03
N SER A 64 -3.26 13.14 16.28
CA SER A 64 -4.20 13.31 17.37
C SER A 64 -3.45 13.89 18.56
N THR A 65 -3.62 15.19 18.79
CA THR A 65 -2.92 15.90 19.86
C THR A 65 -3.39 15.45 21.24
N SER A 66 -4.70 15.24 21.42
CA SER A 66 -5.29 14.73 22.67
C SER A 66 -4.71 13.37 23.06
N ASN A 67 -4.48 12.50 22.09
CA ASN A 67 -3.89 11.17 22.30
C ASN A 67 -2.35 11.15 22.17
N SER A 68 -1.69 12.30 22.02
CA SER A 68 -0.24 12.41 21.74
C SER A 68 0.22 11.40 20.68
N THR A 69 -0.57 11.27 19.60
CA THR A 69 -0.35 10.30 18.52
C THR A 69 -0.08 10.97 17.17
N ILE A 70 0.88 10.44 16.42
CA ILE A 70 1.15 10.83 15.04
C ILE A 70 1.44 9.60 14.17
N PHE A 71 0.85 9.59 12.98
CA PHE A 71 1.10 8.63 11.92
C PHE A 71 1.65 9.30 10.69
N THR A 72 2.74 8.75 10.15
CA THR A 72 3.11 8.92 8.74
C THR A 72 2.56 7.72 7.98
N ILE A 73 1.88 7.98 6.86
CA ILE A 73 1.18 6.94 6.11
C ILE A 73 1.62 6.98 4.65
N GLU A 74 1.99 5.82 4.13
CA GLU A 74 2.15 5.57 2.70
C GLU A 74 0.98 4.71 2.21
N ALA A 75 0.32 5.14 1.14
CA ALA A 75 -0.95 4.60 0.69
C ALA A 75 -0.82 3.97 -0.71
N LYS A 76 -1.03 2.66 -0.80
CA LYS A 76 -1.00 1.92 -2.08
C LYS A 76 -2.37 1.39 -2.45
N SER A 77 -2.83 1.65 -3.67
CA SER A 77 -4.06 1.03 -4.19
C SER A 77 -3.84 0.44 -5.59
N GLY A 78 -4.47 -0.72 -5.85
CA GLY A 78 -4.23 -1.40 -7.12
C GLY A 78 -5.09 -2.61 -7.44
N THR A 79 -4.92 -3.08 -8.68
CA THR A 79 -5.60 -4.25 -9.27
C THR A 79 -4.69 -5.48 -9.34
N THR A 80 -3.45 -5.36 -8.92
CA THR A 80 -2.49 -6.47 -8.83
C THR A 80 -2.75 -7.32 -7.58
N ASN A 81 -2.06 -8.45 -7.48
CA ASN A 81 -2.04 -9.29 -6.28
C ASN A 81 -0.96 -8.90 -5.27
N SER A 82 -0.05 -8.01 -5.65
CA SER A 82 0.99 -7.47 -4.81
C SER A 82 1.06 -5.95 -5.00
N LEU A 83 1.22 -5.23 -3.90
CA LEU A 83 1.48 -3.80 -3.86
C LEU A 83 2.82 -3.58 -3.18
N VAL A 84 3.78 -3.06 -3.95
CA VAL A 84 5.15 -2.79 -3.53
C VAL A 84 5.26 -1.39 -2.93
N VAL A 85 6.03 -1.28 -1.86
CA VAL A 85 6.50 -0.04 -1.26
C VAL A 85 8.03 -0.02 -1.37
N PRO A 86 8.59 0.86 -2.19
CA PRO A 86 10.03 1.04 -2.29
C PRO A 86 10.68 1.58 -1.02
N TYR A 87 11.95 1.24 -0.83
CA TYR A 87 12.87 1.64 0.22
C TYR A 87 12.78 3.14 0.53
N ASP A 88 12.81 3.98 -0.50
CA ASP A 88 12.82 5.44 -0.33
C ASP A 88 11.55 5.95 0.37
N GLN A 89 10.42 5.27 0.15
CA GLN A 89 9.15 5.63 0.78
C GLN A 89 9.09 5.16 2.23
N VAL A 90 9.62 3.97 2.53
CA VAL A 90 9.75 3.47 3.91
C VAL A 90 10.63 4.43 4.72
N GLN A 91 11.83 4.70 4.22
CA GLN A 91 12.79 5.60 4.84
C GLN A 91 12.18 6.99 5.05
N ARG A 92 11.46 7.51 4.05
CA ARG A 92 10.79 8.81 4.14
C ARG A 92 9.76 8.86 5.26
N CYS A 93 8.90 7.86 5.36
CA CYS A 93 7.90 7.80 6.42
C CYS A 93 8.54 7.71 7.81
N MET A 94 9.62 6.92 7.95
CA MET A 94 10.38 6.81 9.20
C MET A 94 11.04 8.12 9.60
N ARG A 95 11.72 8.80 8.66
CA ARG A 95 12.36 10.10 8.94
C ARG A 95 11.36 11.11 9.50
N TRP A 96 10.21 11.24 8.84
CA TRP A 96 9.17 12.18 9.27
C TRP A 96 8.57 11.83 10.62
N VAL A 97 8.29 10.55 10.88
CA VAL A 97 7.70 10.20 12.18
C VAL A 97 8.69 10.46 13.32
N ASN A 98 9.98 10.25 13.09
CA ASN A 98 11.04 10.49 14.06
C ASN A 98 11.30 11.99 14.31
N THR A 99 11.02 12.87 13.34
CA THR A 99 11.14 14.33 13.53
C THR A 99 10.18 14.86 14.60
N PHE A 100 9.01 14.23 14.78
CA PHE A 100 7.96 14.72 15.69
C PHE A 100 8.03 14.09 17.08
N GLU A 101 9.15 14.30 17.76
CA GLU A 101 9.48 13.67 19.05
C GLU A 101 8.50 13.99 20.20
N LEU A 102 7.79 15.12 20.10
CA LEU A 102 6.78 15.55 21.09
C LEU A 102 5.58 14.60 21.20
N TYR A 103 5.27 13.82 20.16
CA TYR A 103 4.19 12.84 20.20
C TYR A 103 4.70 11.55 20.83
N ARG A 104 4.02 11.06 21.88
CA ARG A 104 4.39 9.81 22.57
C ARG A 104 4.19 8.57 21.70
N ILE A 105 3.12 8.56 20.90
CA ILE A 105 2.78 7.44 20.03
C ILE A 105 3.11 7.83 18.59
N ARG A 106 4.13 7.19 18.03
CA ARG A 106 4.63 7.44 16.68
C ARG A 106 4.57 6.14 15.90
N LYS A 107 3.84 6.10 14.78
CA LYS A 107 3.78 4.91 13.93
C LYS A 107 3.92 5.26 12.45
N VAL A 108 4.69 4.44 11.73
CA VAL A 108 4.63 4.39 10.27
C VAL A 108 3.58 3.38 9.87
N ILE A 109 2.57 3.79 9.12
CA ILE A 109 1.48 2.93 8.67
C ILE A 109 1.53 2.78 7.14
N PHE A 110 1.46 1.55 6.66
CA PHE A 110 1.27 1.26 5.24
C PHE A 110 -0.17 0.86 4.98
N ALA A 111 -0.89 1.67 4.21
CA ALA A 111 -2.30 1.50 3.92
C ALA A 111 -2.52 0.93 2.51
N PHE A 112 -2.86 -0.34 2.43
CA PHE A 112 -3.07 -1.07 1.18
C PHE A 112 -4.55 -1.18 0.84
N LYS A 113 -4.91 -0.93 -0.43
CA LYS A 113 -6.25 -1.16 -0.97
C LYS A 113 -6.20 -1.99 -2.25
N PHE A 114 -6.60 -3.25 -2.12
CA PHE A 114 -6.80 -4.15 -3.25
C PHE A 114 -8.22 -4.00 -3.78
N LEU A 115 -8.34 -3.55 -5.03
CA LEU A 115 -9.65 -3.28 -5.64
C LEU A 115 -10.42 -4.57 -5.91
N SER A 116 -11.75 -4.46 -6.01
CA SER A 116 -12.68 -5.56 -6.35
C SER A 116 -12.52 -6.13 -7.77
N LYS A 117 -11.47 -5.70 -8.49
CA LYS A 117 -11.06 -6.27 -9.77
C LYS A 117 -9.57 -6.57 -9.75
N LYS A 118 -9.23 -7.79 -10.16
CA LYS A 118 -7.85 -8.25 -10.33
C LYS A 118 -7.48 -8.24 -11.79
N ARG A 119 -6.36 -7.65 -12.13
CA ARG A 119 -5.82 -7.66 -13.48
C ARG A 119 -5.18 -9.02 -13.76
N ILE A 120 -5.65 -9.71 -14.80
CA ILE A 120 -5.14 -11.02 -15.25
C ILE A 120 -4.39 -10.92 -16.58
N GLY A 121 -4.53 -9.79 -17.28
CA GLY A 121 -3.89 -9.56 -18.56
C GLY A 121 -3.93 -8.08 -18.95
N LEU A 122 -3.58 -7.79 -20.21
CA LEU A 122 -3.66 -6.42 -20.72
C LEU A 122 -5.12 -5.98 -20.86
N GLY A 123 -5.59 -5.14 -19.94
CA GLY A 123 -6.98 -4.66 -19.94
C GLY A 123 -8.03 -5.71 -19.52
N GLN A 124 -7.60 -6.93 -19.20
CA GLN A 124 -8.45 -8.02 -18.74
C GLN A 124 -8.48 -8.07 -17.21
N TYR A 125 -9.69 -8.23 -16.66
CA TYR A 125 -9.92 -8.25 -15.22
C TYR A 125 -10.89 -9.35 -14.83
N GLU A 126 -10.64 -9.96 -13.67
CA GLU A 126 -11.60 -10.81 -12.97
C GLU A 126 -12.13 -10.10 -11.71
N LYS A 127 -13.34 -10.46 -11.27
CA LYS A 127 -13.93 -9.95 -10.04
C LYS A 127 -13.26 -10.60 -8.83
N ARG A 128 -13.10 -9.83 -7.75
CA ARG A 128 -12.67 -10.31 -6.43
C ARG A 128 -13.25 -9.42 -5.32
N GLU A 129 -13.05 -9.81 -4.08
CA GLU A 129 -13.40 -8.97 -2.93
C GLU A 129 -12.50 -7.74 -2.85
N LEU A 130 -13.05 -6.57 -2.49
CA LEU A 130 -12.25 -5.41 -2.12
C LEU A 130 -11.68 -5.62 -0.72
N ARG A 131 -10.36 -5.45 -0.56
CA ARG A 131 -9.68 -5.61 0.72
C ARG A 131 -8.79 -4.43 1.04
N GLU A 132 -8.82 -4.02 2.30
CA GLU A 132 -7.95 -3.01 2.88
C GLU A 132 -7.07 -3.68 3.95
N TYR A 133 -5.79 -3.33 3.98
CA TYR A 133 -4.84 -3.77 5.01
C TYR A 133 -4.07 -2.57 5.53
N TYR A 134 -3.80 -2.54 6.83
CA TYR A 134 -3.05 -1.48 7.47
C TYR A 134 -1.93 -2.14 8.25
N LYS A 135 -0.68 -1.91 7.82
CA LYS A 135 0.50 -2.57 8.40
C LYS A 135 1.35 -1.54 9.15
N VAL A 136 1.78 -1.85 10.36
CA VAL A 136 2.74 -1.01 11.09
C VAL A 136 4.15 -1.43 10.68
N TRP A 137 5.00 -0.47 10.32
CA TRP A 137 6.44 -0.73 10.22
C TRP A 137 7.02 -0.94 11.62
N ASP A 138 7.78 -2.01 11.80
CA ASP A 138 8.56 -2.20 13.02
C ASP A 138 9.88 -1.44 12.87
N ALA A 139 10.10 -0.48 13.76
CA ALA A 139 11.25 0.43 13.73
C ALA A 139 12.60 -0.28 13.99
N SER A 140 12.58 -1.54 14.42
CA SER A 140 13.80 -2.37 14.50
C SER A 140 14.31 -2.82 13.13
N TYR A 141 13.48 -2.74 12.07
CA TYR A 141 13.93 -3.02 10.71
C TYR A 141 14.49 -1.77 10.03
N GLU A 142 15.64 -1.94 9.41
CA GLU A 142 16.15 -1.00 8.41
C GLU A 142 15.16 -0.84 7.25
N PRO A 143 15.00 0.36 6.68
CA PRO A 143 14.18 0.55 5.50
C PRO A 143 14.63 -0.38 4.37
N VAL A 144 13.67 -0.97 3.65
CA VAL A 144 13.92 -1.94 2.59
C VAL A 144 12.68 -2.00 1.69
N ASP A 145 12.87 -2.35 0.41
CA ASP A 145 11.75 -2.64 -0.47
C ASP A 145 10.92 -3.78 0.13
N PHE A 146 9.61 -3.59 0.21
CA PHE A 146 8.72 -4.66 0.64
C PHE A 146 7.41 -4.62 -0.13
N ALA A 147 6.62 -5.66 0.00
CA ALA A 147 5.29 -5.69 -0.58
C ALA A 147 4.29 -6.41 0.31
N CYS A 148 3.04 -6.02 0.13
CA CYS A 148 1.88 -6.68 0.69
C CYS A 148 1.14 -7.42 -0.42
N ASN A 149 0.76 -8.67 -0.16
CA ASN A 149 -0.06 -9.47 -1.06
C ASN A 149 -1.56 -9.34 -0.76
N TYR A 150 -2.40 -9.79 -1.68
CA TYR A 150 -3.85 -9.76 -1.57
C TYR A 150 -4.43 -10.53 -0.36
N ASP A 151 -3.67 -11.48 0.19
CA ASP A 151 -4.03 -12.23 1.40
C ASP A 151 -3.54 -11.57 2.70
N GLY A 152 -2.85 -10.43 2.60
CA GLY A 152 -2.29 -9.68 3.72
C GLY A 152 -0.89 -10.12 4.14
N THR A 153 -0.29 -11.11 3.47
CA THR A 153 1.11 -11.52 3.72
C THR A 153 2.09 -10.47 3.22
N THR A 154 3.21 -10.32 3.92
CA THR A 154 4.26 -9.34 3.60
C THR A 154 5.59 -10.03 3.32
N TYR A 155 6.41 -9.42 2.45
CA TYR A 155 7.74 -9.90 2.12
C TYR A 155 8.66 -8.74 1.78
N LEU A 156 9.91 -8.88 2.16
CA LEU A 156 11.01 -8.07 1.70
C LEU A 156 11.38 -8.46 0.28
N ILE A 157 11.88 -7.48 -0.45
CA ILE A 157 12.39 -7.61 -1.81
C ILE A 157 13.84 -7.12 -1.76
N GLY A 158 14.78 -8.01 -2.06
CA GLY A 158 16.21 -7.68 -2.07
C GLY A 158 16.98 -8.71 -2.88
N ASP A 159 17.96 -8.28 -3.68
CA ASP A 159 18.83 -9.14 -4.50
C ASP A 159 18.09 -10.19 -5.34
N GLY A 160 16.93 -9.81 -5.90
CA GLY A 160 16.07 -10.69 -6.69
C GLY A 160 15.34 -11.77 -5.88
N LYS A 161 15.52 -11.81 -4.56
CA LYS A 161 14.88 -12.75 -3.64
C LYS A 161 13.69 -12.10 -2.93
N ARG A 162 12.76 -12.95 -2.48
CA ARG A 162 11.66 -12.58 -1.60
C ARG A 162 11.83 -13.29 -0.28
N GLN A 163 11.99 -12.53 0.79
CA GLN A 163 12.04 -13.06 2.14
C GLN A 163 10.74 -12.66 2.85
N ARG A 164 10.00 -13.64 3.36
CA ARG A 164 8.77 -13.35 4.09
C ARG A 164 9.08 -12.55 5.36
N ILE A 165 8.26 -11.56 5.64
CA ILE A 165 8.24 -10.84 6.92
C ILE A 165 6.82 -10.74 7.42
N GLU A 166 6.66 -10.62 8.73
CA GLU A 166 5.35 -10.47 9.34
C GLU A 166 5.20 -9.06 9.91
N LEU A 167 4.72 -8.14 9.06
CA LEU A 167 4.29 -6.84 9.56
C LEU A 167 2.95 -6.98 10.30
N LYS A 168 2.91 -6.46 11.52
CA LYS A 168 1.71 -6.45 12.35
C LYS A 168 0.61 -5.62 11.68
N ASP A 169 -0.60 -6.17 11.68
CA ASP A 169 -1.78 -5.39 11.32
C ASP A 169 -2.07 -4.32 12.37
N TYR A 170 -2.56 -3.18 11.91
CA TYR A 170 -2.98 -2.07 12.75
C TYR A 170 -4.49 -1.87 12.67
N THR A 171 -5.15 -1.85 13.82
CA THR A 171 -6.55 -1.41 13.90
C THR A 171 -6.59 0.11 13.79
N MET A 172 -7.06 0.61 12.64
CA MET A 172 -7.24 2.04 12.42
C MET A 172 -8.33 2.62 13.34
N PRO A 173 -8.24 3.90 13.74
CA PRO A 173 -9.21 4.51 14.65
C PRO A 173 -10.58 4.80 14.00
N PHE A 174 -10.68 4.71 12.68
CA PHE A 174 -11.93 4.87 11.93
C PHE A 174 -12.52 3.52 11.51
N ASN A 175 -13.81 3.52 11.18
CA ASN A 175 -14.46 2.34 10.60
C ASN A 175 -13.92 2.07 9.18
N ALA A 176 -13.24 0.93 9.02
CA ALA A 176 -12.74 0.43 7.75
C ALA A 176 -13.49 -0.85 7.35
N LYS A 177 -14.67 -0.70 6.71
CA LYS A 177 -15.55 -1.81 6.31
C LYS A 177 -14.85 -2.97 5.59
N HIS A 178 -13.79 -2.66 4.84
CA HIS A 178 -13.06 -3.64 4.03
C HIS A 178 -11.72 -4.05 4.65
N ALA A 179 -11.42 -3.60 5.88
CA ALA A 179 -10.23 -4.01 6.59
C ALA A 179 -10.25 -5.52 6.84
N LYS A 180 -9.11 -6.15 6.57
CA LYS A 180 -8.86 -7.55 6.87
C LYS A 180 -7.61 -7.64 7.72
N MET A 181 -7.56 -8.63 8.60
CA MET A 181 -6.31 -9.07 9.23
C MET A 181 -5.58 -9.98 8.23
N GLY A 182 -4.26 -9.86 8.17
CA GLY A 182 -3.43 -10.82 7.45
C GLY A 182 -3.58 -12.20 8.08
N ARG A 183 -3.49 -13.25 7.25
CA ARG A 183 -3.41 -14.61 7.79
C ARG A 183 -2.02 -14.85 8.36
N LEU A 184 -1.95 -15.26 9.63
CA LEU A 184 -0.80 -15.99 10.14
C LEU A 184 -0.62 -17.22 9.25
N ALA A 185 0.59 -17.48 8.76
CA ALA A 185 0.82 -18.82 8.23
C ALA A 185 0.90 -19.78 9.40
N GLU A 186 0.18 -20.89 9.30
CA GLU A 186 0.57 -22.10 10.00
C GLU A 186 2.05 -22.36 9.65
N ILE A 187 2.92 -22.22 10.64
CA ILE A 187 4.27 -22.75 10.55
C ILE A 187 4.06 -24.26 10.48
N GLN A 188 4.07 -24.84 9.28
CA GLN A 188 4.34 -26.26 9.14
C GLN A 188 5.78 -26.46 9.60
N CYS A 189 5.92 -26.80 10.88
CA CYS A 189 7.13 -27.35 11.45
C CYS A 189 7.37 -28.67 10.69
N GLN A 190 8.17 -28.63 9.63
CA GLN A 190 8.76 -29.85 9.09
C GLN A 190 9.81 -30.30 10.10
N GLN A 191 9.38 -31.16 11.04
CA GLN A 191 10.30 -32.03 11.75
C GLN A 191 10.76 -33.11 10.78
N ALA A 192 12.07 -33.19 10.56
CA ALA A 192 12.79 -34.39 10.17
C ALA A 192 14.19 -34.30 10.79
#